data_AF-J5W781-F1
#
_entry.id   AF-J5W781-F1
#
_cell.length_a   1.000
_cell.length_b   1.000
_cell.length_c   1.000
_cell.angle_alpha   90.00
_cell.angle_beta   90.00
_cell.angle_gamma   90.00
#
_symmetry.space_group_name_H-M   'P 1'
#
loop_
_entity.id
_entity.type
_entity.pdbx_description
1 polymer ?
#
loop_
_entity_poly.entity_id
_entity_poly.type
_entity_poly.pdbx_seq_one_letter_code
_entity_poly.pdbx_strand_id
1 'polypeptide(L)'
;MNVDQRQRIEQEIARAAATGLIEAGYSISVFDSEEIVLKRSTNVERIVEAMFSTDEDYFYAYRPEETERAGYVHFVYGNEGWNVISDNSLSLEPALEAATALSESYA
;
A
#
# COMPACT_ATOMS: atom_id res chain seq x y z
N MET A 1 19.51 -10.75 -2.96
CA MET A 1 18.36 -11.12 -2.11
C MET A 1 17.63 -12.30 -2.76
N ASN A 2 17.17 -13.29 -2.00
CA ASN A 2 16.35 -14.38 -2.58
C ASN A 2 14.88 -13.94 -2.70
N VAL A 3 14.06 -14.73 -3.40
CA VAL A 3 12.64 -14.38 -3.66
C VAL A 3 11.84 -14.25 -2.37
N ASP A 4 11.99 -15.19 -1.44
CA ASP A 4 11.26 -15.19 -0.16
C ASP A 4 11.56 -13.93 0.67
N GLN A 5 12.83 -13.54 0.74
CA GLN A 5 13.27 -12.33 1.44
C GLN A 5 12.73 -11.07 0.75
N ARG A 6 12.72 -11.04 -0.60
CA ARG A 6 12.13 -9.93 -1.35
C ARG A 6 10.66 -9.77 -1.01
N GLN A 7 9.87 -10.83 -1.19
CA GLN A 7 8.43 -10.82 -0.96
C GLN A 7 8.09 -10.42 0.48
N ARG A 8 8.89 -10.87 1.46
CA ARG A 8 8.73 -10.44 2.84
C ARG A 8 8.92 -8.93 3.01
N ILE A 9 9.97 -8.35 2.43
CA ILE A 9 10.21 -6.90 2.53
C ILE A 9 9.11 -6.11 1.82
N GLU A 10 8.69 -6.56 0.64
CA GLU A 10 7.58 -5.97 -0.11
C GLU A 10 6.30 -5.91 0.73
N GLN A 11 5.96 -7.00 1.43
CA GLN A 11 4.83 -7.06 2.36
C GLN A 11 5.01 -6.13 3.58
N GLU A 12 6.23 -6.01 4.11
CA GLU A 12 6.52 -5.11 5.23
C GLU A 12 6.33 -3.63 4.82
N ILE A 13 6.75 -3.24 3.61
CA ILE A 13 6.55 -1.88 3.07
C ILE A 13 5.06 -1.61 2.82
N ALA A 14 4.34 -2.53 2.18
CA ALA A 14 2.90 -2.39 1.97
C ALA A 14 2.12 -2.27 3.29
N ARG A 15 2.51 -3.06 4.31
CA ARG A 15 1.95 -2.97 5.66
C ARG A 15 2.22 -1.62 6.32
N ALA A 16 3.44 -1.09 6.18
CA ALA A 16 3.79 0.23 6.71
C ALA A 16 2.94 1.32 6.06
N ALA A 17 2.74 1.26 4.74
CA ALA A 17 1.89 2.21 4.01
C ALA A 17 0.42 2.14 4.48
N ALA A 18 -0.13 0.93 4.63
CA ALA A 18 -1.50 0.75 5.12
C ALA A 18 -1.66 1.29 6.55
N THR A 19 -0.69 1.02 7.42
CA THR A 19 -0.68 1.51 8.81
C THR A 19 -0.68 3.03 8.85
N GLY A 20 0.24 3.69 8.14
CA GLY A 20 0.36 5.14 8.14
C GLY A 20 -0.89 5.85 7.60
N LEU A 21 -1.51 5.30 6.56
CA LEU A 21 -2.80 5.81 6.05
C LEU A 21 -3.94 5.64 7.07
N ILE A 22 -4.03 4.51 7.75
CA ILE A 22 -5.06 4.28 8.78
C ILE A 22 -4.86 5.21 9.98
N GLU A 23 -3.62 5.38 10.44
CA GLU A 23 -3.28 6.31 11.53
C GLU A 23 -3.57 7.77 11.15
N ALA A 24 -3.41 8.12 9.87
CA ALA A 24 -3.80 9.41 9.32
C ALA A 24 -5.33 9.58 9.12
N GLY A 25 -6.12 8.57 9.50
CA GLY A 25 -7.58 8.61 9.51
C GLY A 25 -8.25 8.22 8.20
N TYR A 26 -7.53 7.55 7.29
CA TYR A 26 -8.12 7.04 6.04
C TYR A 26 -8.69 5.63 6.20
N SER A 27 -9.67 5.30 5.37
CA SER A 27 -10.02 3.91 5.04
C SER A 27 -9.48 3.57 3.66
N ILE A 28 -9.14 2.30 3.44
CA ILE A 28 -8.47 1.82 2.22
C ILE A 28 -9.37 0.82 1.51
N SER A 29 -9.60 1.04 0.23
CA SER A 29 -9.98 -0.05 -0.69
C SER A 29 -8.72 -0.57 -1.40
N VAL A 30 -8.65 -1.88 -1.62
CA VAL A 30 -7.63 -2.52 -2.45
C VAL A 30 -8.23 -2.80 -3.82
N PHE A 31 -7.59 -2.29 -4.86
CA PHE A 31 -7.90 -2.58 -6.25
C PHE A 31 -6.70 -3.33 -6.86
N ASP A 32 -6.92 -4.56 -7.29
CA ASP A 32 -5.84 -5.50 -7.66
C ASP A 32 -5.44 -5.43 -9.14
N SER A 33 -5.63 -4.26 -9.76
CA SER A 33 -5.57 -3.99 -11.21
C SER A 33 -6.77 -4.48 -12.03
N GLU A 34 -7.60 -5.38 -11.50
CA GLU A 34 -8.79 -5.90 -12.17
C GLU A 34 -10.08 -5.41 -11.51
N GLU A 35 -10.20 -5.57 -10.19
CA GLU A 35 -11.39 -5.22 -9.42
C GLU A 35 -11.09 -4.75 -8.00
N ILE A 36 -12.10 -4.21 -7.32
CA ILE A 36 -11.98 -3.86 -5.89
C ILE A 36 -12.23 -5.13 -5.07
N VAL A 37 -11.15 -5.77 -4.63
CA VAL A 37 -11.18 -7.01 -3.83
C VAL A 37 -11.43 -6.76 -2.34
N LEU A 38 -11.13 -5.56 -1.85
CA LEU A 38 -11.44 -5.13 -0.48
C LEU A 38 -11.92 -3.68 -0.48
N LYS A 39 -13.05 -3.40 0.18
CA LYS A 39 -13.67 -2.08 0.17
C LYS A 39 -13.57 -1.39 1.53
N ARG A 40 -12.92 -0.22 1.57
CA ARG A 40 -12.89 0.73 2.70
C ARG A 40 -12.62 0.09 4.07
N SER A 41 -11.62 -0.77 4.13
CA SER A 41 -11.14 -1.38 5.36
C SER A 41 -10.26 -0.40 6.16
N THR A 42 -10.29 -0.54 7.48
CA THR A 42 -9.31 0.04 8.41
C THR A 42 -8.52 -1.04 9.16
N ASN A 43 -8.67 -2.29 8.74
CA ASN A 43 -7.92 -3.42 9.28
C ASN A 43 -6.71 -3.69 8.39
N VAL A 44 -5.52 -3.37 8.91
CA VAL A 44 -4.23 -3.53 8.22
C VAL A 44 -4.01 -4.96 7.76
N GLU A 45 -4.31 -5.96 8.58
CA GLU A 45 -4.09 -7.37 8.25
C GLU A 45 -4.93 -7.77 7.03
N ARG A 46 -6.22 -7.43 7.03
CA ARG A 46 -7.11 -7.69 5.88
C ARG A 46 -6.67 -6.98 4.61
N ILE A 47 -6.12 -5.77 4.73
CA ILE A 47 -5.62 -5.01 3.58
C ILE A 47 -4.43 -5.74 2.97
N VAL A 48 -3.45 -6.13 3.78
CA VAL A 48 -2.25 -6.83 3.29
C VAL A 48 -2.60 -8.23 2.76
N GLU A 49 -3.55 -8.94 3.37
CA GLU A 49 -4.07 -10.24 2.88
C GLU A 49 -4.76 -10.13 1.51
N ALA A 50 -5.35 -8.96 1.20
CA ALA A 50 -6.04 -8.72 -0.06
C ALA A 50 -5.11 -8.24 -1.19
N MET A 51 -3.84 -7.98 -0.89
CA MET A 51 -2.82 -7.58 -1.86
C MET A 51 -2.08 -8.81 -2.42
N PHE A 52 -1.22 -8.59 -3.41
CA PHE A 52 -0.32 -9.59 -3.98
C PHE A 52 -1.04 -10.76 -4.67
N SER A 53 -2.31 -10.57 -5.07
CA SER A 53 -3.03 -11.50 -5.96
C SER A 53 -2.60 -11.36 -7.42
N THR A 54 -2.12 -10.18 -7.80
CA THR A 54 -1.58 -9.82 -9.12
C THR A 54 -0.19 -9.18 -8.97
N ASP A 55 0.39 -8.71 -10.09
CA ASP A 55 1.71 -8.07 -10.11
C ASP A 55 1.67 -6.59 -9.67
N GLU A 56 0.49 -5.99 -9.53
CA GLU A 56 0.33 -4.62 -9.06
C GLU A 56 -0.99 -4.41 -8.31
N ASP A 57 -0.96 -3.57 -7.28
CA ASP A 57 -2.16 -3.19 -6.51
C ASP A 57 -2.27 -1.67 -6.39
N TYR A 58 -3.47 -1.22 -6.07
CA TYR A 58 -3.72 0.15 -5.64
C TYR A 58 -4.39 0.20 -4.29
N PHE A 59 -3.88 1.06 -3.41
CA PHE A 59 -4.69 1.59 -2.32
C PHE A 59 -5.47 2.79 -2.82
N TYR A 60 -6.78 2.75 -2.66
CA TYR A 60 -7.65 3.91 -2.78
C TYR A 60 -8.02 4.40 -1.39
N ALA A 61 -7.50 5.57 -1.02
CA ALA A 61 -7.71 6.17 0.29
C ALA A 61 -8.97 7.03 0.31
N TYR A 62 -9.77 6.91 1.36
CA TYR A 62 -11.00 7.68 1.57
C TYR A 62 -10.97 8.32 2.95
N ARG A 63 -11.33 9.59 3.03
CA ARG A 63 -11.61 10.23 4.32
C ARG A 63 -12.91 9.68 4.92
N PRO A 64 -13.11 9.79 6.24
CA PRO A 64 -14.36 9.41 6.88
C PRO A 64 -15.54 10.13 6.21
N GLU A 65 -16.64 9.40 6.01
CA GLU A 65 -17.91 9.93 5.45
C GLU A 65 -17.85 10.41 3.98
N GLU A 66 -16.67 10.47 3.36
CA GLU A 66 -16.52 10.86 1.95
C GLU A 66 -16.83 9.68 1.01
N THR A 67 -17.48 9.98 -0.12
CA THR A 67 -17.75 9.00 -1.19
C THR A 67 -16.63 8.99 -2.23
N GLU A 68 -15.98 10.14 -2.43
CA GLU A 68 -14.87 10.32 -3.35
C GLU A 68 -13.53 9.87 -2.74
N ARG A 69 -12.60 9.47 -3.61
CA ARG A 69 -11.26 9.04 -3.21
C ARG A 69 -10.40 10.28 -2.94
N ALA A 70 -9.77 10.34 -1.77
CA ALA A 70 -8.84 11.40 -1.39
C ALA A 70 -7.47 11.30 -2.10
N GLY A 71 -7.08 10.08 -2.49
CA GLY A 71 -5.85 9.80 -3.22
C GLY A 71 -5.62 8.31 -3.44
N TYR A 72 -4.51 7.97 -4.10
CA TYR A 72 -4.09 6.59 -4.31
C TYR A 72 -2.61 6.36 -3.99
N VAL A 73 -2.28 5.09 -3.79
CA VAL A 73 -0.91 4.56 -3.78
C VAL A 73 -0.89 3.38 -4.75
N HIS A 74 0.07 3.36 -5.67
CA HIS A 74 0.27 2.29 -6.65
C HIS A 74 1.48 1.45 -6.24
N PHE A 75 1.26 0.14 -6.17
CA PHE A 75 2.25 -0.85 -5.80
C PHE A 75 2.58 -1.72 -7.02
N VAL A 76 3.86 -1.93 -7.30
CA VAL A 76 4.33 -2.86 -8.35
C VAL A 76 5.30 -3.86 -7.74
N TYR A 77 5.06 -5.14 -7.95
CA TYR A 77 5.83 -6.24 -7.35
C TYR A 77 6.75 -6.92 -8.35
N GLY A 78 7.73 -7.67 -7.86
CA GLY A 78 8.52 -8.54 -8.73
C GLY A 78 9.62 -7.83 -9.53
N ASN A 79 9.70 -6.51 -9.47
CA ASN A 79 10.79 -5.73 -10.04
C ASN A 79 12.12 -5.99 -9.31
N GLU A 80 13.23 -5.60 -9.93
CA GLU A 80 14.54 -5.62 -9.28
C GLU A 80 14.52 -4.66 -8.07
N GLY A 81 14.80 -5.22 -6.87
CA GLY A 81 14.76 -4.48 -5.61
C GLY A 81 13.62 -4.95 -4.71
N TRP A 82 13.21 -4.08 -3.79
CA TRP A 82 12.12 -4.31 -2.82
C TRP A 82 11.15 -3.12 -2.73
N ASN A 83 11.46 -2.01 -3.40
CA ASN A 83 10.63 -0.82 -3.33
C ASN A 83 9.37 -1.03 -4.17
N VAL A 84 8.24 -1.21 -3.50
CA VAL A 84 6.96 -1.50 -4.15
C VAL A 84 6.17 -0.26 -4.49
N ILE A 85 6.34 0.86 -3.77
CA ILE A 85 5.57 2.09 -4.02
C ILE A 85 6.12 2.74 -5.30
N SER A 86 5.37 2.59 -6.39
CA SER A 86 5.76 3.09 -7.71
C SER A 86 5.30 4.53 -7.95
N ASP A 87 4.12 4.88 -7.45
CA ASP A 87 3.53 6.21 -7.58
C ASP A 87 2.48 6.43 -6.48
N ASN A 88 2.23 7.69 -6.11
CA ASN A 88 1.18 8.04 -5.16
C ASN A 88 0.70 9.48 -5.32
N SER A 89 -0.50 9.75 -4.80
CA SER A 89 -0.98 11.12 -4.64
C SER A 89 -0.12 11.87 -3.61
N LEU A 90 0.35 13.07 -3.95
CA LEU A 90 1.22 13.90 -3.09
C LEU A 90 0.59 14.20 -1.71
N SER A 91 -0.75 14.33 -1.66
CA SER A 91 -1.49 14.55 -0.42
C SER A 91 -1.38 13.41 0.60
N LEU A 92 -0.93 12.22 0.15
CA LEU A 92 -0.73 11.05 1.00
C LEU A 92 0.71 10.89 1.48
N GLU A 93 1.69 11.60 0.91
CA GLU A 93 3.12 11.44 1.26
C GLU A 93 3.41 11.55 2.77
N PRO A 94 2.81 12.49 3.54
CA PRO A 94 3.04 12.53 4.98
C PRO A 94 2.61 11.25 5.71
N ALA A 95 1.59 10.55 5.21
CA ALA A 95 1.13 9.27 5.76
C ALA A 95 1.97 8.07 5.29
N LEU A 96 2.82 8.26 4.26
CA LEU A 96 3.66 7.22 3.67
C LEU A 96 5.12 7.32 4.12
N GLU A 97 5.50 8.35 4.88
CA GLU A 97 6.88 8.60 5.33
C GLU A 97 7.55 7.36 5.96
N ALA A 98 6.83 6.65 6.83
CA ALA A 98 7.35 5.43 7.46
C ALA A 98 7.59 4.29 6.46
N ALA A 99 6.75 4.15 5.43
CA ALA A 99 6.92 3.15 4.39
C ALA A 99 8.10 3.50 3.46
N THR A 100 8.25 4.78 3.11
CA THR A 100 9.38 5.29 2.33
C THR A 100 10.69 5.08 3.08
N ALA A 101 10.77 5.49 4.35
CA ALA A 101 11.97 5.31 5.17
C ALA A 101 12.32 3.82 5.36
N LEU A 102 11.31 2.94 5.50
CA LEU A 102 11.54 1.50 5.56
C LEU A 102 12.13 0.97 4.26
N SER A 103 11.59 1.39 3.11
CA SER A 103 12.11 1.04 1.79
C SER A 103 13.57 1.48 1.62
N GLU A 104 13.91 2.69 2.04
CA GLU A 104 15.29 3.21 2.00
C GLU A 104 16.24 2.46 2.94
N SER A 105 15.77 1.95 4.07
CA SER A 105 16.61 1.23 5.04
C SER A 105 17.17 -0.11 4.52
N TYR A 106 16.58 -0.64 3.44
CA TYR A 106 17.01 -1.86 2.79
C TYR A 106 18.02 -1.62 1.65
N ALA A 107 18.24 -0.36 1.24
CA ALA A 107 19.15 0.06 0.17
C ALA A 107 20.63 -0.05 0.56
#